data_AF-D3D4I4-F1
#
_entry.id   AF-D3D4I4-F1
#
_cell.length_a   1.000
_cell.length_b   1.000
_cell.length_c   1.000
_cell.angle_alpha   90.00
_cell.angle_beta   90.00
_cell.angle_gamma   90.00
#
_symmetry.space_group_name_H-M   'P 1'
#
loop_
_entity.id
_entity.type
_entity.pdbx_description
1 polymer ?
#
loop_
_entity_poly.entity_id
_entity_poly.type
_entity_poly.pdbx_seq_one_letter_code
_entity_poly.pdbx_strand_id
1 'polypeptide(L)'
;MHQESTESADGADVTRVDATPAALAMLRRLAQEHGPLMIHQSGGCCDGSSPMCFPRGEFLVGDSDVLLGVIGAGEDIAPEDVAPEDAVPGEGVPVYIGAAQFEYWSHTHLTIDLVPGRGAGFSLEAPEGYRFLTRSRLLTDEETARLATQRPVPGPISGDSPT
;
A
#
# COMPACT_ATOMS: atom_id res chain seq x y z
N MET A 1 -19.67 37.26 8.81
CA MET A 1 -19.78 36.07 9.67
C MET A 1 -20.13 34.90 8.76
N HIS A 2 -19.17 33.97 8.66
CA HIS A 2 -19.23 32.63 8.07
C HIS A 2 -19.74 32.50 6.63
N GLN A 3 -18.81 32.67 5.68
CA GLN A 3 -18.81 31.89 4.45
C GLN A 3 -17.63 30.92 4.60
N GLU A 4 -17.87 29.78 5.24
CA GLU A 4 -16.96 28.63 5.20
C GLU A 4 -17.53 27.70 4.12
N SER A 5 -17.18 28.00 2.88
CA SER A 5 -17.27 27.04 1.79
C SER A 5 -16.00 26.21 1.86
N THR A 6 -16.00 25.12 2.63
CA THR A 6 -14.97 24.10 2.50
C THR A 6 -15.29 23.29 1.26
N GLU A 7 -14.49 23.55 0.24
CA GLU A 7 -14.36 22.86 -1.03
C GLU A 7 -14.59 21.34 -0.90
N SER A 8 -15.52 20.83 -1.71
CA SER A 8 -15.75 19.41 -1.89
C SER A 8 -14.53 18.77 -2.55
N ALA A 9 -13.94 17.76 -1.91
CA ALA A 9 -13.02 16.83 -2.56
C ALA A 9 -13.81 15.84 -3.45
N ASP A 10 -14.57 16.37 -4.41
CA ASP A 10 -15.31 15.58 -5.40
C ASP A 10 -14.38 15.33 -6.59
N GLY A 11 -13.66 14.20 -6.57
CA GLY A 11 -12.88 13.75 -7.74
C GLY A 11 -11.74 12.76 -7.47
N ALA A 12 -11.20 12.66 -6.26
CA ALA A 12 -10.17 11.65 -5.98
C ALA A 12 -10.80 10.25 -5.88
N ASP A 13 -10.25 9.27 -6.58
CA ASP A 13 -10.58 7.87 -6.37
C ASP A 13 -10.23 7.48 -4.93
N VAL A 14 -11.22 7.00 -4.17
CA VAL A 14 -11.00 6.58 -2.78
C VAL A 14 -10.26 5.24 -2.79
N THR A 15 -9.04 5.24 -2.25
CA THR A 15 -8.21 4.04 -2.10
C THR A 15 -8.20 3.56 -0.64
N ARG A 16 -7.99 2.25 -0.45
CA ARG A 16 -7.83 1.66 0.89
C ARG A 16 -6.41 1.78 1.42
N VAL A 17 -5.45 2.01 0.53
CA VAL A 17 -4.04 2.13 0.86
C VAL A 17 -3.37 3.16 -0.04
N ASP A 18 -2.47 3.94 0.56
CA ASP A 18 -1.53 4.81 -0.14
C ASP A 18 -0.17 4.77 0.57
N ALA A 19 0.81 5.53 0.08
CA ALA A 19 2.15 5.62 0.65
C ALA A 19 2.62 7.08 0.78
N THR A 20 3.47 7.34 1.77
CA THR A 20 4.11 8.66 1.89
C THR A 20 5.15 8.86 0.77
N PRO A 21 5.51 10.11 0.43
CA PRO A 21 6.56 10.37 -0.56
C PRO A 21 7.89 9.68 -0.23
N ALA A 22 8.26 9.62 1.06
CA ALA A 22 9.46 8.92 1.50
C ALA A 22 9.39 7.40 1.24
N ALA A 23 8.22 6.78 1.46
CA ALA A 23 8.00 5.38 1.15
C ALA A 23 8.04 5.11 -0.35
N LEU A 24 7.41 5.96 -1.18
CA LEU A 24 7.45 5.85 -2.64
C LEU A 24 8.89 5.96 -3.18
N ALA A 25 9.68 6.91 -2.69
CA ALA A 25 11.09 7.06 -3.07
C ALA A 25 11.93 5.81 -2.75
N MET A 26 11.71 5.20 -1.58
CA MET A 26 12.37 3.94 -1.22
C MET A 26 11.90 2.78 -2.12
N LEU A 27 10.60 2.64 -2.36
CA LEU A 27 10.06 1.61 -3.26
C LEU A 27 10.62 1.73 -4.67
N ARG A 28 10.75 2.95 -5.20
CA ARG A 28 11.40 3.21 -6.49
C ARG A 28 12.85 2.72 -6.50
N ARG A 29 13.63 3.06 -5.47
CA ARG A 29 15.03 2.63 -5.38
C ARG A 29 15.15 1.11 -5.33
N LEU A 30 14.35 0.47 -4.49
CA LEU A 30 14.31 -0.99 -4.38
C LEU A 30 13.85 -1.64 -5.70
N ALA A 31 12.91 -1.02 -6.42
CA ALA A 31 12.42 -1.56 -7.69
C ALA A 31 13.47 -1.48 -8.80
N GLN A 32 14.32 -0.45 -8.79
CA GLN A 32 15.45 -0.34 -9.72
C GLN A 32 16.50 -1.43 -9.49
N GLU A 33 16.68 -1.87 -8.25
CA GLU A 33 17.68 -2.87 -7.87
C GLU A 33 17.16 -4.31 -7.98
N HIS A 34 15.91 -4.53 -7.58
CA HIS A 34 15.33 -5.87 -7.42
C HIS A 34 14.23 -6.20 -8.44
N GLY A 35 13.83 -5.25 -9.28
CA GLY A 35 12.73 -5.40 -10.22
C GLY A 35 11.36 -5.16 -9.57
N PRO A 36 10.26 -5.70 -10.14
CA PRO A 36 8.92 -5.50 -9.60
C PRO A 36 8.81 -5.93 -8.14
N LEU A 37 8.09 -5.15 -7.34
CA LEU A 37 7.97 -5.36 -5.89
C LEU A 37 6.54 -5.73 -5.50
N MET A 38 6.38 -6.15 -4.25
CA MET A 38 5.10 -6.27 -3.55
C MET A 38 5.26 -5.94 -2.07
N ILE A 39 4.19 -5.47 -1.44
CA ILE A 39 4.11 -5.30 0.01
C ILE A 39 3.16 -6.34 0.58
N HIS A 40 3.56 -7.01 1.66
CA HIS A 40 2.65 -7.77 2.50
C HIS A 40 2.52 -7.08 3.87
N GLN A 41 1.31 -6.64 4.16
CA GLN A 41 0.90 -6.17 5.48
C GLN A 41 0.75 -7.40 6.38
N SER A 42 1.78 -7.67 7.16
CA SER A 42 1.79 -8.79 8.10
C SER A 42 0.73 -8.61 9.21
N GLY A 43 0.47 -9.66 9.99
CA GLY A 43 -0.30 -9.58 11.24
C GLY A 43 0.56 -10.09 12.39
N GLY A 44 1.39 -9.24 12.99
CA GLY A 44 2.30 -9.59 14.09
C GLY A 44 1.68 -9.39 15.48
N CYS A 45 1.98 -10.28 16.41
CA CYS A 45 1.29 -10.42 17.72
C CYS A 45 1.58 -9.32 18.77
N CYS A 46 2.59 -8.45 18.58
CA CYS A 46 2.90 -7.39 19.54
C CYS A 46 3.37 -6.12 18.80
N ASP A 47 2.74 -4.96 19.06
CA ASP A 47 3.09 -3.60 18.58
C ASP A 47 2.69 -3.20 17.14
N GLY A 48 1.83 -3.97 16.49
CA GLY A 48 1.37 -3.61 15.15
C GLY A 48 2.37 -4.07 14.09
N SER A 49 1.78 -4.70 13.09
CA SER A 49 2.50 -5.27 11.96
C SER A 49 3.21 -4.21 11.14
N SER A 50 4.53 -4.36 11.00
CA SER A 50 5.26 -3.62 9.98
C SER A 50 4.93 -4.22 8.61
N PRO A 51 4.63 -3.39 7.59
CA PRO A 51 4.54 -3.84 6.22
C PRO A 51 5.93 -4.32 5.78
N MET A 52 5.97 -5.42 5.03
CA MET A 52 7.22 -5.98 4.52
C MET A 52 7.24 -5.91 2.99
N CYS A 53 8.38 -5.52 2.44
CA CYS A 53 8.63 -5.38 1.01
C CYS A 53 9.44 -6.57 0.48
N PHE A 54 8.94 -7.17 -0.60
CA PHE A 54 9.54 -8.32 -1.26
C PHE A 54 9.60 -8.09 -2.78
N PRO A 55 10.50 -8.77 -3.52
CA PRO A 55 10.35 -8.91 -4.95
C PRO A 55 9.01 -9.60 -5.28
N ARG A 56 8.35 -9.17 -6.36
CA ARG A 56 7.02 -9.64 -6.74
C ARG A 56 7.07 -11.16 -6.99
N GLY A 57 6.28 -11.90 -6.23
CA GLY A 57 6.19 -13.36 -6.31
C GLY A 57 7.11 -14.13 -5.36
N GLU A 58 8.00 -13.47 -4.62
CA GLU A 58 8.85 -14.16 -3.63
C GLU A 58 8.17 -14.42 -2.29
N PHE A 59 7.15 -13.62 -1.96
CA PHE A 59 6.24 -13.94 -0.86
C PHE A 59 5.00 -14.64 -1.42
N LEU A 60 4.69 -15.82 -0.89
CA LEU A 60 3.51 -16.58 -1.30
C LEU A 60 2.24 -15.88 -0.82
N VAL A 61 1.52 -15.28 -1.76
CA VAL A 61 0.13 -14.82 -1.56
C VAL A 61 -0.83 -15.87 -2.12
N GLY A 62 -2.01 -15.95 -1.53
CA GLY A 62 -3.09 -16.83 -1.98
C GLY A 62 -4.47 -16.24 -1.78
N ASP A 63 -5.49 -17.09 -1.90
CA ASP A 63 -6.90 -16.73 -1.69
C ASP A 63 -7.22 -16.26 -0.27
N SER A 64 -6.34 -16.58 0.68
CA SER A 64 -6.39 -16.16 2.08
C SER A 64 -5.81 -14.77 2.31
N ASP A 65 -5.26 -14.13 1.28
CA ASP A 65 -4.83 -12.74 1.26
C ASP A 65 -5.80 -11.89 0.45
N VAL A 66 -5.83 -10.59 0.74
CA VAL A 66 -6.65 -9.59 0.05
C VAL A 66 -5.72 -8.53 -0.51
N LEU A 67 -5.88 -8.20 -1.79
CA LEU A 67 -5.27 -7.03 -2.40
C LEU A 67 -5.97 -5.77 -1.86
N LEU A 68 -5.25 -4.97 -1.08
CA LEU A 68 -5.74 -3.69 -0.56
C LEU A 68 -5.76 -2.61 -1.64
N GLY A 69 -4.79 -2.65 -2.55
CA GLY A 69 -4.62 -1.68 -3.61
C GLY A 69 -3.22 -1.78 -4.19
N VAL A 70 -2.93 -0.86 -5.11
CA VAL A 70 -1.62 -0.74 -5.74
C VAL A 70 -1.14 0.68 -5.52
N ILE A 71 0.02 0.84 -4.88
CA ILE A 71 0.60 2.15 -4.57
C ILE A 71 1.61 2.55 -5.64
N GLY A 72 1.67 3.84 -5.96
CA GLY A 72 2.57 4.36 -7.00
C GLY A 72 2.26 3.83 -8.41
N ALA A 73 1.02 3.41 -8.68
CA ALA A 73 0.57 3.00 -10.01
C ALA A 73 0.10 4.22 -10.83
N GLY A 74 0.61 4.35 -12.05
CA GLY A 74 0.15 5.31 -13.06
C GLY A 74 1.20 6.37 -13.45
N GLU A 75 1.30 6.66 -14.75
CA GLU A 75 1.93 7.89 -15.26
C GLU A 75 0.99 9.11 -15.10
N ASP A 76 -0.30 8.89 -14.85
CA ASP A 76 -1.37 9.90 -14.86
C ASP A 76 -2.03 10.17 -13.47
N ILE A 77 -1.56 9.53 -12.39
CA ILE A 77 -2.04 9.76 -11.01
C ILE A 77 -0.85 9.93 -10.06
N ALA A 78 0.20 10.62 -10.50
CA ALA A 78 0.94 11.39 -9.52
C ALA A 78 -0.01 12.53 -9.09
N PRO A 79 -0.33 12.72 -7.80
CA PRO A 79 -0.79 14.02 -7.34
C PRO A 79 0.06 15.10 -8.01
N GLU A 80 -0.51 16.27 -8.32
CA GLU A 80 0.20 17.35 -9.04
C GLU A 80 1.55 17.71 -8.35
N ASP A 81 1.63 17.39 -7.06
CA ASP A 81 2.76 17.60 -6.15
C ASP A 81 3.73 16.41 -6.00
N VAL A 82 3.52 15.27 -6.65
CA VAL A 82 4.48 14.15 -6.68
C VAL A 82 5.33 14.28 -7.93
N ALA A 83 6.60 14.60 -7.77
CA ALA A 83 7.49 14.78 -8.90
C ALA A 83 7.56 13.47 -9.71
N PRO A 84 7.64 13.52 -11.05
CA PRO A 84 7.73 12.31 -11.88
C PRO A 84 8.98 11.46 -11.57
N GLU A 85 9.99 12.06 -10.94
CA GLU A 85 11.16 11.37 -10.40
C GLU A 85 10.91 10.61 -9.09
N ASP A 86 9.76 10.78 -8.45
CA ASP A 86 9.33 10.06 -7.24
C ASP A 86 8.36 8.91 -7.54
N ALA A 87 7.87 8.80 -8.78
CA ALA A 87 6.99 7.71 -9.21
C ALA A 87 7.72 6.35 -9.23
N VAL A 88 7.01 5.29 -8.82
CA VAL A 88 7.50 3.91 -8.91
C VAL A 88 7.35 3.44 -10.37
N PRO A 89 8.42 2.92 -11.01
CA PRO A 89 8.32 2.46 -12.39
C PRO A 89 7.40 1.23 -12.53
N GLY A 90 6.61 1.18 -13.62
CA GLY A 90 5.78 0.03 -13.99
C GLY A 90 4.33 0.13 -13.52
N GLU A 91 3.71 -1.01 -13.21
CA GLU A 91 2.30 -1.12 -12.79
C GLU A 91 2.04 -0.67 -11.33
N GLY A 92 3.05 -0.10 -10.65
CA GLY A 92 3.03 0.18 -9.21
C GLY A 92 3.34 -1.05 -8.33
N VAL A 93 3.17 -0.89 -7.01
CA VAL A 93 3.47 -1.93 -6.02
C VAL A 93 2.17 -2.43 -5.39
N PRO A 94 1.76 -3.70 -5.64
CA PRO A 94 0.57 -4.26 -5.00
C PRO A 94 0.80 -4.46 -3.50
N VAL A 95 -0.21 -4.09 -2.70
CA VAL A 95 -0.21 -4.25 -1.24
C VAL A 95 -1.24 -5.30 -0.85
N TYR A 96 -0.78 -6.36 -0.21
CA TYR A 96 -1.61 -7.46 0.27
C TYR A 96 -1.74 -7.44 1.79
N ILE A 97 -2.83 -8.00 2.33
CA ILE A 97 -3.04 -8.23 3.75
C ILE A 97 -3.79 -9.56 3.95
N GLY A 98 -3.53 -10.31 5.01
CA GLY A 98 -4.30 -11.54 5.28
C GLY A 98 -5.78 -11.25 5.54
N ALA A 99 -6.70 -12.12 5.10
CA ALA A 99 -8.14 -11.87 5.14
C ALA A 99 -8.70 -11.58 6.55
N ALA A 100 -8.19 -12.28 7.58
CA ALA A 100 -8.60 -12.01 8.97
C ALA A 100 -8.12 -10.64 9.46
N GLN A 101 -6.94 -10.20 9.01
CA GLN A 101 -6.49 -8.84 9.28
C GLN A 101 -7.31 -7.84 8.45
N PHE A 102 -7.62 -8.14 7.18
CA PHE A 102 -8.47 -7.29 6.36
C PHE A 102 -9.81 -7.00 7.05
N GLU A 103 -10.49 -8.00 7.60
CA GLU A 103 -11.76 -7.82 8.31
C GLU A 103 -11.62 -6.86 9.50
N TYR A 104 -10.52 -6.95 10.25
CA TYR A 104 -10.24 -6.04 11.36
C TYR A 104 -9.94 -4.62 10.90
N TRP A 105 -9.27 -4.43 9.75
CA TRP A 105 -8.83 -3.13 9.24
C TRP A 105 -9.71 -2.57 8.10
N SER A 106 -10.82 -3.23 7.75
CA SER A 106 -11.61 -2.94 6.53
C SER A 106 -12.27 -1.55 6.53
N HIS A 107 -12.36 -0.94 7.71
CA HIS A 107 -12.93 0.38 7.97
C HIS A 107 -11.84 1.46 8.14
N THR A 108 -10.59 1.13 7.80
CA THR A 108 -9.45 2.06 7.86
C THR A 108 -8.84 2.29 6.49
N HIS A 109 -8.36 3.51 6.27
CA HIS A 109 -7.38 3.81 5.24
C HIS A 109 -5.99 3.58 5.81
N LEU A 110 -5.17 2.79 5.11
CA LEU A 110 -3.79 2.53 5.48
C LEU A 110 -2.84 3.45 4.71
N THR A 111 -1.81 3.95 5.39
CA THR A 111 -0.72 4.67 4.74
C THR A 111 0.59 3.96 5.05
N ILE A 112 1.29 3.52 4.01
CA ILE A 112 2.63 2.96 4.12
C ILE A 112 3.63 4.11 4.22
N ASP A 113 4.27 4.24 5.38
CA ASP A 113 5.29 5.24 5.65
C ASP A 113 6.67 4.60 5.76
N LEU A 114 7.73 5.41 5.73
CA LEU A 114 9.11 4.98 5.87
C LEU A 114 9.76 5.71 7.04
N VAL A 115 10.34 4.95 7.97
CA VAL A 115 11.06 5.53 9.12
C VAL A 115 12.44 4.91 9.26
N PRO A 116 13.44 5.65 9.78
CA PRO A 116 14.73 5.06 10.13
C PRO A 116 14.55 3.95 11.17
N GLY A 117 15.30 2.86 11.02
CA GLY A 117 15.29 1.78 12.00
C GLY A 117 15.55 0.42 11.38
N ARG A 118 15.63 -0.59 12.25
CA ARG A 118 15.80 -1.97 11.80
C ARG A 118 14.44 -2.52 11.36
N GLY A 119 14.28 -2.72 10.05
CA GLY A 119 13.12 -3.42 9.49
C GLY A 119 13.09 -4.91 9.85
N ALA A 120 12.00 -5.58 9.46
CA ALA A 120 11.97 -7.04 9.52
C ALA A 120 13.11 -7.59 8.66
N GLY A 121 13.83 -8.61 9.15
CA GLY A 121 15.07 -9.09 8.52
C GLY A 121 14.92 -9.65 7.09
N PHE A 122 13.69 -9.81 6.61
CA PHE A 122 13.37 -10.26 5.26
C PHE A 122 12.87 -9.14 4.33
N SER A 123 12.65 -7.93 4.86
CA SER A 123 12.14 -6.80 4.09
C SER A 123 13.28 -6.09 3.36
N LEU A 124 13.08 -5.76 2.09
CA LEU A 124 14.12 -5.23 1.21
C LEU A 124 14.73 -3.89 1.64
N GLU A 125 13.99 -3.04 2.37
CA GLU A 125 14.50 -1.76 2.89
C GLU A 125 15.37 -1.92 4.15
N ALA A 126 15.36 -3.09 4.79
CA ALA A 126 16.06 -3.29 6.06
C ALA A 126 17.59 -3.12 5.96
N PRO A 127 18.29 -3.60 4.91
CA PRO A 127 19.73 -3.34 4.71
C PRO A 127 20.05 -1.85 4.48
N GLU A 128 19.08 -1.05 4.04
CA GLU A 128 19.23 0.40 3.84
C GLU A 128 19.12 1.19 5.15
N GLY A 129 18.88 0.52 6.29
CA GLY A 129 18.74 1.16 7.60
C GLY A 129 17.36 1.76 7.86
N TYR A 130 16.36 1.37 7.07
CA TYR A 130 14.99 1.81 7.20
C TYR A 130 14.05 0.65 7.55
N ARG A 131 12.82 1.02 7.87
CA ARG A 131 11.69 0.11 7.92
C ARG A 131 10.44 0.79 7.40
N PHE A 132 9.58 0.05 6.73
CA PHE A 132 8.23 0.55 6.48
C PHE A 132 7.39 0.50 7.77
N LEU A 133 6.41 1.40 7.85
CA LEU A 133 5.50 1.57 8.97
C LEU A 133 4.08 1.77 8.46
N THR A 134 3.12 1.00 8.96
CA THR A 134 1.71 1.21 8.66
C THR A 134 1.15 2.28 9.58
N ARG A 135 0.68 3.38 9.01
CA ARG A 135 -0.20 4.34 9.67
C ARG A 135 -1.63 4.06 9.26
N SER A 136 -2.58 4.44 10.09
CA SER A 136 -3.99 4.27 9.76
C SER A 136 -4.83 5.45 10.23
N ARG A 137 -5.93 5.66 9.52
CA ARG A 137 -7.04 6.51 9.93
C ARG A 137 -8.35 5.79 9.65
N LEU A 138 -9.40 6.13 10.37
CA LEU A 138 -10.75 5.68 10.03
C LEU A 138 -11.13 6.26 8.67
N LEU A 139 -11.83 5.44 7.87
CA LEU A 139 -12.53 5.91 6.69
C LEU A 139 -13.72 6.76 7.13
N THR A 140 -14.04 7.81 6.38
CA THR A 140 -15.31 8.53 6.55
C THR A 140 -16.47 7.67 6.06
N ASP A 141 -17.69 8.05 6.42
CA ASP A 141 -18.90 7.36 5.94
C ASP A 141 -19.01 7.41 4.40
N GLU A 142 -18.60 8.53 3.80
CA GLU A 142 -18.57 8.71 2.35
C GLU A 142 -17.52 7.79 1.68
N GLU A 143 -16.30 7.77 2.21
CA GLU A 143 -15.24 6.88 1.72
C GLU A 143 -15.65 5.41 1.85
N THR A 144 -16.26 5.04 2.98
CA THR A 144 -16.79 3.71 3.23
C THR A 144 -17.88 3.35 2.22
N ALA A 145 -18.82 4.26 1.94
CA ALA A 145 -19.88 4.04 0.96
C ALA A 145 -19.32 3.86 -0.46
N ARG A 146 -18.31 4.64 -0.85
CA ARG A 146 -17.63 4.48 -2.16
C ARG A 146 -16.90 3.15 -2.25
N LEU A 147 -16.15 2.78 -1.20
CA LEU A 147 -15.40 1.52 -1.13
C LEU A 147 -16.29 0.27 -0.98
N ALA A 148 -17.51 0.40 -0.46
CA ALA A 148 -18.46 -0.73 -0.35
C ALA A 148 -18.88 -1.28 -1.72
N THR A 149 -18.77 -0.47 -2.78
CA THR A 149 -19.02 -0.92 -4.15
C THR A 149 -17.86 -1.72 -4.74
N GLN A 150 -16.69 -1.68 -4.12
CA GLN A 150 -15.49 -2.42 -4.52
C GLN A 150 -15.41 -3.71 -3.70
N ARG A 151 -15.60 -4.86 -4.35
CA ARG A 151 -15.37 -6.14 -3.68
C ARG A 151 -13.89 -6.31 -3.36
N PRO A 152 -13.54 -6.78 -2.15
CA PRO A 152 -12.17 -7.20 -1.86
C PRO A 152 -11.70 -8.20 -2.92
N VAL A 153 -10.54 -7.95 -3.50
CA VAL A 153 -9.94 -8.83 -4.50
C VAL A 153 -9.04 -9.82 -3.77
N PRO A 154 -9.32 -11.14 -3.83
CA PRO A 154 -8.42 -12.13 -3.26
C PRO A 154 -7.03 -12.05 -3.90
N GLY A 155 -6.00 -12.40 -3.14
CA GLY A 155 -4.65 -12.54 -3.66
C GLY A 155 -4.60 -13.56 -4.81
N PRO A 156 -3.71 -13.38 -5.80
CA PRO A 156 -3.53 -14.37 -6.84
C PRO A 156 -3.00 -15.66 -6.20
N ILE A 157 -3.50 -16.81 -6.64
CA ILE A 157 -2.95 -18.10 -6.22
C ILE A 157 -1.54 -18.25 -6.81
N SER A 158 -0.52 -18.25 -5.95
CA SER A 158 0.86 -18.45 -6.36
C SER A 158 1.01 -19.81 -7.07
N GLY A 159 1.19 -19.81 -8.39
CA GLY A 159 1.35 -21.03 -9.21
C GLY A 159 0.52 -21.09 -10.50
N ASP A 160 -0.46 -20.21 -10.70
CA ASP A 160 -1.18 -20.10 -11.98
C ASP A 160 -0.34 -19.26 -12.96
N SER A 161 0.64 -19.93 -13.60
CA SER A 161 1.26 -19.38 -14.80
C SER A 161 0.22 -19.40 -15.92
N PRO A 162 -0.14 -18.27 -16.56
CA PRO A 162 -0.95 -18.34 -17.77
C PRO A 162 -0.16 -19.16 -18.79
N THR A 163 -0.73 -20.31 -19.17
CA THR A 163 -0.15 -21.21 -20.18
C THR A 163 -0.31 -20.60 -21.57
#